data_AF-A0A7R8VEB7-F1
#
_entry.id   AF-A0A7R8VEB7-F1
#
_cell.length_a   1.000
_cell.length_b   1.000
_cell.length_c   1.000
_cell.angle_alpha   90.00
_cell.angle_beta   90.00
_cell.angle_gamma   90.00
#
_symmetry.space_group_name_H-M   'P 1'
#
loop_
_entity.id
_entity.type
_entity.pdbx_description
1 polymer ?
#
loop_
_entity_poly.entity_id
_entity_poly.type
_entity_poly.pdbx_seq_one_letter_code
_entity_poly.pdbx_strand_id
1 'polypeptide(L)'
;MSGHQHGRGCEGDENHDDSPEMGVEYSLYSKIDLENMECLNEKIENSGKDVFKAWEDRLNFEKVIPTLVESDVDEELLFNIPFTGNVKLKGVVVIGGESDTHPSRLRLFKNRPHMTFDDVNANPEQEFELHPDTTGSLEYPVK
;
A
#
# COMPACT_ATOMS: atom_id res chain seq x y z
N MET A 1 -13.64 44.71 47.52
CA MET A 1 -12.65 43.62 47.56
C MET A 1 -13.45 42.33 47.42
N SER A 2 -13.35 41.46 46.43
CA SER A 2 -12.56 41.36 45.20
C SER A 2 -13.34 40.37 44.32
N GLY A 3 -13.44 40.63 43.01
CA GLY A 3 -14.01 39.66 42.06
C GLY A 3 -13.06 38.50 41.81
N HIS A 4 -13.57 37.40 41.25
CA HIS A 4 -12.79 36.47 40.43
C HIS A 4 -13.69 35.87 39.35
N GLN A 5 -13.32 36.20 38.11
CA GLN A 5 -13.83 35.71 36.84
C GLN A 5 -12.91 34.57 36.40
N HIS A 6 -13.45 33.42 35.99
CA HIS A 6 -12.68 32.39 35.29
C HIS A 6 -13.30 32.17 33.91
N GLY A 7 -12.72 32.87 32.93
CA GLY A 7 -12.70 32.41 31.55
C GLY A 7 -11.49 31.50 31.32
N ARG A 8 -11.72 30.37 30.66
CA ARG A 8 -10.78 29.57 29.86
C ARG A 8 -11.66 28.95 28.77
N GLY A 9 -11.46 29.13 27.46
CA GLY A 9 -10.25 29.43 26.70
C GLY A 9 -9.75 28.15 26.05
N CYS A 10 -9.63 28.19 24.71
CA CYS A 10 -8.92 27.29 23.76
C CYS A 10 -9.34 25.80 23.73
N GLU A 11 -9.91 25.27 22.63
CA GLU A 11 -9.33 25.02 21.28
C GLU A 11 -8.54 23.71 21.21
N GLY A 12 -8.78 22.95 20.14
CA GLY A 12 -7.75 22.12 19.52
C GLY A 12 -7.91 20.63 19.75
N ASP A 13 -8.60 20.01 18.79
CA ASP A 13 -8.12 18.83 18.08
C ASP A 13 -7.69 17.66 18.98
N GLU A 14 -8.66 16.77 19.23
CA GLU A 14 -8.40 15.45 19.78
C GLU A 14 -7.38 14.76 18.87
N ASN A 15 -6.14 14.73 19.39
CA ASN A 15 -5.02 13.94 18.93
C ASN A 15 -5.56 12.63 18.36
N HIS A 16 -5.44 12.48 17.04
CA HIS A 16 -5.76 11.24 16.36
C HIS A 16 -4.81 10.18 16.95
N ASP A 17 -5.36 9.40 17.88
CA ASP A 17 -4.68 8.34 18.59
C ASP A 17 -4.05 7.40 17.56
N ASP A 18 -2.72 7.25 17.63
CA ASP A 18 -1.93 6.35 16.81
C ASP A 18 -2.18 4.90 17.27
N SER A 19 -3.42 4.43 17.12
CA SER A 19 -3.82 3.08 17.50
C SER A 19 -3.66 2.14 16.29
N PRO A 20 -3.12 0.92 16.48
CA PRO A 20 -2.97 -0.10 15.41
C PRO A 20 -4.30 -0.60 14.81
N GLU A 21 -5.44 -0.08 15.26
CA GLU A 21 -6.77 -0.28 14.66
C GLU A 21 -6.92 0.44 13.31
N MET A 22 -6.08 1.45 13.01
CA MET A 22 -6.12 2.19 11.75
C MET A 22 -5.95 1.32 10.49
N GLY A 23 -5.16 0.25 10.54
CA GLY A 23 -4.89 -0.58 9.36
C GLY A 23 -6.11 -1.34 8.83
N VAL A 24 -7.11 -1.62 9.68
CA VAL A 24 -8.38 -2.21 9.27
C VAL A 24 -9.29 -1.15 8.66
N GLU A 25 -9.42 0.02 9.31
CA GLU A 25 -10.32 1.09 8.87
C GLU A 25 -9.88 1.76 7.56
N TYR A 26 -8.57 1.74 7.26
CA TYR A 26 -8.01 2.34 6.04
C TYR A 26 -7.60 1.33 4.96
N SER A 27 -7.89 0.03 5.15
CA SER A 27 -7.58 -0.97 4.13
C SER A 27 -8.40 -0.73 2.86
N LEU A 28 -7.70 -0.50 1.75
CA LEU A 28 -8.34 -0.37 0.43
C LEU A 28 -8.62 -1.72 -0.23
N TYR A 29 -8.29 -2.85 0.42
CA TYR A 29 -8.42 -4.18 -0.17
C TYR A 29 -9.83 -4.43 -0.74
N SER A 30 -10.88 -4.15 0.02
CA SER A 30 -12.28 -4.30 -0.43
C SER A 30 -12.71 -3.34 -1.55
N LYS A 31 -11.86 -2.38 -1.91
CA LYS A 31 -12.08 -1.42 -3.00
C LYS A 31 -11.27 -1.75 -4.25
N ILE A 32 -10.32 -2.68 -4.17
CA ILE A 32 -9.54 -3.13 -5.32
C ILE A 32 -10.41 -4.05 -6.17
N ASP A 33 -10.42 -3.82 -7.47
CA ASP A 33 -11.03 -4.71 -8.45
C ASP A 33 -9.99 -5.78 -8.84
N LEU A 34 -9.93 -6.86 -8.05
CA LEU A 34 -8.99 -7.96 -8.26
C LEU A 34 -9.26 -8.75 -9.56
N GLU A 35 -10.47 -8.65 -10.12
CA GLU A 35 -10.85 -9.35 -11.35
C GLU A 35 -10.26 -8.67 -12.59
N ASN A 36 -10.19 -7.33 -12.59
CA ASN A 36 -9.63 -6.53 -13.67
C ASN A 36 -8.18 -6.06 -13.40
N MET A 37 -7.61 -6.50 -12.28
CA MET A 37 -6.22 -6.19 -11.93
C MET A 37 -5.25 -6.91 -12.86
N GLU A 38 -4.21 -6.19 -13.29
CA GLU A 38 -3.14 -6.76 -14.13
C GLU A 38 -1.78 -6.62 -13.44
N CYS A 39 -0.99 -7.69 -13.49
CA CYS A 39 0.40 -7.69 -13.07
C CYS A 39 1.29 -8.07 -14.25
N LEU A 40 2.29 -7.25 -14.57
CA LEU A 40 3.24 -7.50 -15.66
C LEU A 40 4.59 -7.94 -15.10
N ASN A 41 5.25 -8.82 -15.85
CA ASN A 41 6.50 -9.51 -15.50
C ASN A 41 6.39 -10.43 -14.27
N GLU A 42 5.19 -10.93 -13.96
CA GLU A 42 5.03 -12.01 -12.97
C GLU A 42 5.47 -13.37 -13.53
N LYS A 43 6.22 -14.14 -12.74
CA LYS A 43 6.70 -15.49 -13.09
C LYS A 43 5.58 -16.53 -13.20
N ILE A 44 4.58 -16.41 -12.34
CA ILE A 44 3.38 -17.24 -12.37
C ILE A 44 2.23 -16.33 -12.77
N GLU A 45 1.54 -16.69 -13.85
CA GLU A 45 0.37 -15.96 -14.31
C GLU A 45 -0.65 -15.85 -13.18
N ASN A 46 -1.21 -14.64 -13.00
CA ASN A 46 -2.21 -14.34 -11.97
C ASN A 46 -1.69 -14.41 -10.52
N SER A 47 -0.38 -14.47 -10.27
CA SER A 47 0.16 -14.45 -8.90
C SER A 47 0.14 -13.07 -8.25
N GLY A 48 0.18 -12.00 -9.05
CA GLY A 48 0.17 -10.63 -8.56
C GLY A 48 -1.12 -10.21 -7.87
N LYS A 49 -2.26 -10.86 -8.14
CA LYS A 49 -3.52 -10.62 -7.41
C LYS A 49 -3.56 -11.34 -6.05
N ASP A 50 -2.87 -12.47 -5.95
CA ASP A 50 -2.86 -13.33 -4.76
C ASP A 50 -2.05 -12.73 -3.59
N VAL A 51 -1.20 -11.75 -3.88
CA VAL A 51 -0.46 -10.99 -2.86
C VAL A 51 -1.31 -9.92 -2.17
N PHE A 52 -2.44 -9.52 -2.74
CA PHE A 52 -3.37 -8.61 -2.09
C PHE A 52 -4.27 -9.38 -1.13
N LYS A 53 -4.21 -9.03 0.15
CA LYS A 53 -4.95 -9.71 1.23
C LYS A 53 -5.64 -8.70 2.11
N ALA A 54 -6.67 -9.16 2.83
CA ALA A 54 -7.26 -8.40 3.92
C ALA A 54 -6.20 -8.10 4.99
N TRP A 55 -6.35 -6.97 5.70
CA TRP A 55 -5.39 -6.54 6.71
C TRP A 55 -5.07 -7.61 7.75
N GLU A 56 -6.09 -8.36 8.19
CA GLU A 56 -5.96 -9.44 9.19
C GLU A 56 -5.15 -10.64 8.65
N ASP A 57 -5.21 -10.88 7.34
CA ASP A 57 -4.55 -12.00 6.67
C ASP A 57 -3.22 -11.59 6.00
N ARG A 58 -2.75 -10.34 6.18
CA ARG A 58 -1.55 -9.82 5.49
C ARG A 58 -0.26 -10.60 5.81
N LEU A 59 -0.18 -11.21 7.00
CA LEU A 59 0.93 -12.06 7.44
C LEU A 59 0.64 -13.56 7.28
N ASN A 60 -0.50 -13.91 6.67
CA ASN A 60 -0.86 -15.29 6.45
C ASN A 60 -0.30 -15.79 5.12
N PHE A 61 0.88 -16.42 5.19
CA PHE A 61 1.56 -17.06 4.07
C PHE A 61 1.16 -18.54 3.88
N GLU A 62 0.09 -19.01 4.52
CA GLU A 62 -0.34 -20.41 4.38
C GLU A 62 -1.64 -20.56 3.56
N LYS A 63 -2.45 -19.49 3.50
CA LYS A 63 -3.79 -19.53 2.89
C LYS A 63 -3.83 -19.45 1.36
N VAL A 64 -2.83 -18.85 0.72
CA VAL A 64 -2.83 -18.58 -0.73
C VAL A 64 -1.48 -18.96 -1.30
N ILE A 65 -1.44 -19.87 -2.28
CA ILE A 65 -0.23 -20.27 -2.98
C ILE A 65 -0.40 -19.88 -4.45
N PRO A 66 0.49 -19.05 -5.04
CA PRO A 66 1.71 -18.50 -4.43
C PRO A 66 1.42 -17.37 -3.43
N THR A 67 2.20 -17.33 -2.35
CA THR A 67 2.06 -16.35 -1.26
C THR A 67 2.74 -15.02 -1.55
N LEU A 68 3.61 -15.04 -2.55
CA LEU A 68 4.57 -14.04 -2.95
C LEU A 68 4.54 -13.98 -4.48
N VAL A 69 4.81 -12.79 -5.01
CA VAL A 69 4.96 -12.56 -6.44
C VAL A 69 6.46 -12.45 -6.74
N GLU A 70 6.91 -13.25 -7.68
CA GLU A 70 8.27 -13.23 -8.20
C GLU A 70 8.25 -12.66 -9.62
N SER A 71 9.31 -11.94 -9.98
CA SER A 71 9.50 -11.50 -11.35
C SER A 71 10.09 -12.61 -12.23
N ASP A 72 9.73 -12.63 -13.52
CA ASP A 72 10.13 -13.72 -14.44
C ASP A 72 11.46 -13.44 -15.15
N VAL A 73 11.55 -12.27 -15.81
CA VAL A 73 12.67 -11.95 -16.70
C VAL A 73 13.67 -11.01 -16.02
N ASP A 74 13.18 -9.85 -15.56
CA ASP A 74 13.98 -8.80 -14.93
C ASP A 74 13.47 -8.50 -13.50
N GLU A 75 14.15 -7.63 -12.76
CA GLU A 75 13.83 -7.27 -11.36
C GLU A 75 12.61 -6.34 -11.18
N GLU A 76 11.94 -5.97 -12.26
CA GLU A 76 10.85 -4.99 -12.25
C GLU A 76 9.48 -5.66 -12.29
N LEU A 77 8.55 -5.25 -11.44
CA LEU A 77 7.14 -5.67 -11.48
C LEU A 77 6.24 -4.45 -11.66
N LEU A 78 5.20 -4.58 -12.48
CA LEU A 78 4.23 -3.51 -12.70
C LEU A 78 2.84 -3.99 -12.32
N PHE A 79 2.22 -3.30 -11.36
CA PHE A 79 0.87 -3.56 -10.89
C PHE A 79 -0.09 -2.48 -11.38
N ASN A 80 -1.03 -2.86 -12.25
CA ASN A 80 -2.18 -2.02 -12.61
C ASN A 80 -3.34 -2.37 -11.68
N ILE A 81 -3.61 -1.49 -10.72
CA ILE A 81 -4.61 -1.73 -9.66
C ILE A 81 -5.84 -0.84 -9.92
N PRO A 82 -6.89 -1.36 -10.58
CA PRO A 82 -8.15 -0.66 -10.69
C PRO A 82 -8.89 -0.67 -9.33
N PHE A 83 -9.57 0.44 -9.03
CA PHE A 83 -10.45 0.55 -7.87
C PHE A 83 -11.90 0.61 -8.32
N THR A 84 -12.79 -0.05 -7.59
CA THR A 84 -14.24 -0.09 -7.83
C THR A 84 -14.96 1.22 -7.50
N GLY A 85 -14.23 2.23 -7.02
CA GLY A 85 -14.75 3.55 -6.72
C GLY A 85 -13.65 4.56 -6.43
N ASN A 86 -14.04 5.80 -6.13
CA ASN A 86 -13.11 6.85 -5.76
C ASN A 86 -12.49 6.56 -4.39
N VAL A 87 -11.19 6.33 -4.37
CA VAL A 87 -10.41 6.13 -3.14
C VAL A 87 -9.37 7.22 -2.99
N LYS A 88 -8.96 7.49 -1.75
CA LYS A 88 -7.79 8.31 -1.44
C LYS A 88 -6.73 7.41 -0.84
N LEU A 89 -5.61 7.24 -1.55
CA LEU A 89 -4.47 6.51 -1.04
C LEU A 89 -3.77 7.36 0.03
N LYS A 90 -3.68 6.84 1.25
CA LYS A 90 -2.99 7.49 2.38
C LYS A 90 -1.57 6.99 2.55
N GLY A 91 -1.37 5.69 2.32
CA GLY A 91 -0.08 5.04 2.46
C GLY A 91 -0.06 3.72 1.71
N VAL A 92 1.14 3.18 1.53
CA VAL A 92 1.39 1.87 0.95
C VAL A 92 2.23 1.08 1.94
N VAL A 93 1.90 -0.19 2.14
CA VAL A 93 2.72 -1.13 2.91
C VAL A 93 3.18 -2.20 1.92
N VAL A 94 4.49 -2.46 1.89
CA VAL A 94 5.08 -3.50 1.05
C VAL A 94 5.74 -4.51 1.98
N ILE A 95 5.23 -5.73 1.96
CA ILE A 95 5.75 -6.84 2.77
C ILE A 95 6.65 -7.69 1.87
N GLY A 96 7.89 -7.90 2.28
CA GLY A 96 8.89 -8.63 1.51
C GLY A 96 10.23 -8.73 2.24
N GLY A 97 11.22 -9.35 1.61
CA GLY A 97 12.53 -9.59 2.22
C GLY A 97 12.70 -10.98 2.84
N GLU A 98 11.71 -11.86 2.72
CA GLU A 98 11.94 -13.28 2.95
C GLU A 98 12.93 -13.78 1.88
N SER A 99 13.97 -14.50 2.27
CA SER A 99 15.05 -14.98 1.38
C SER A 99 15.95 -13.89 0.75
N ASP A 100 16.08 -12.73 1.38
CA ASP A 100 16.94 -11.60 0.91
C ASP A 100 16.48 -10.96 -0.41
N THR A 101 15.30 -11.34 -0.90
CA THR A 101 14.69 -10.76 -2.10
C THR A 101 13.61 -9.75 -1.72
N HIS A 102 13.80 -8.49 -2.11
CA HIS A 102 12.78 -7.44 -1.94
C HIS A 102 12.90 -6.38 -3.05
N PRO A 103 11.79 -5.70 -3.41
CA PRO A 103 11.88 -4.53 -4.26
C PRO A 103 12.58 -3.40 -3.50
N SER A 104 13.54 -2.73 -4.13
CA SER A 104 14.28 -1.61 -3.51
C SER A 104 13.62 -0.26 -3.73
N ARG A 105 12.71 -0.15 -4.71
CA ARG A 105 12.09 1.11 -5.11
C ARG A 105 10.63 0.87 -5.48
N LEU A 106 9.77 1.80 -5.07
CA LEU A 106 8.37 1.85 -5.48
C LEU A 106 8.12 3.15 -6.22
N ARG A 107 7.53 3.05 -7.41
CA ARG A 107 7.05 4.21 -8.17
C ARG A 107 5.54 4.17 -8.25
N LEU A 108 4.90 5.25 -7.81
CA LEU A 108 3.45 5.38 -7.83
C LEU A 108 3.01 6.23 -9.01
N PHE A 109 2.07 5.70 -9.79
CA PHE A 109 1.39 6.41 -10.85
C PHE A 109 -0.10 6.39 -10.58
N LYS A 110 -0.78 7.53 -10.70
CA LYS A 110 -2.22 7.65 -10.47
C LYS A 110 -2.96 8.00 -11.74
N ASN A 111 -4.22 7.56 -11.85
CA ASN A 111 -5.14 7.88 -12.95
C ASN A 111 -4.58 7.50 -14.33
N ARG A 112 -3.83 6.41 -14.41
CA ARG A 112 -3.28 5.85 -15.65
C ARG A 112 -3.66 4.38 -15.75
N PRO A 113 -4.75 4.04 -16.44
CA PRO A 113 -5.15 2.65 -16.63
C PRO A 113 -4.20 1.95 -17.62
N HIS A 114 -3.98 0.65 -17.42
CA HIS A 114 -3.22 -0.23 -18.33
C HIS A 114 -1.81 0.30 -18.67
N MET A 115 -1.06 0.73 -17.66
CA MET A 115 0.33 1.13 -17.87
C MET A 115 1.20 -0.05 -18.29
N THR A 116 2.15 0.22 -19.16
CA THR A 116 3.19 -0.72 -19.58
C THR A 116 4.58 -0.24 -19.13
N PHE A 117 5.61 -1.07 -19.31
CA PHE A 117 7.00 -0.70 -19.03
C PHE A 117 7.53 0.43 -19.93
N ASP A 118 6.86 0.78 -21.04
CA ASP A 118 7.24 1.98 -21.80
C ASP A 118 6.81 3.26 -21.06
N ASP A 119 5.64 3.21 -20.43
CA ASP A 119 5.02 4.34 -19.72
C ASP A 119 5.71 4.69 -18.38
N VAL A 120 6.48 3.77 -17.80
CA VAL A 120 7.17 3.97 -16.51
C VAL A 120 8.28 5.02 -16.58
N ASN A 121 8.69 5.41 -17.80
CA ASN A 121 9.66 6.49 -18.04
C ASN A 121 9.06 7.89 -17.77
N ALA A 122 7.74 7.98 -17.65
CA ALA A 122 7.10 9.23 -17.24
C ALA A 122 7.39 9.57 -15.78
N ASN A 123 7.14 10.84 -15.40
CA ASN A 123 7.30 11.25 -14.02
C ASN A 123 6.28 10.52 -13.12
N PRO A 124 6.74 9.78 -12.09
CA PRO A 124 5.85 9.22 -11.09
C PRO A 124 5.27 10.34 -10.21
N GLU A 125 4.10 10.09 -9.64
CA GLU A 125 3.50 11.00 -8.64
C GLU A 125 4.35 11.03 -7.38
N GLN A 126 4.82 9.86 -6.97
CA GLN A 126 5.68 9.70 -5.82
C GLN A 126 6.58 8.48 -6.01
N GLU A 127 7.73 8.54 -5.36
CA GLU A 127 8.72 7.49 -5.36
C GLU A 127 9.21 7.25 -3.95
N PHE A 128 9.41 5.98 -3.61
CA PHE A 128 9.85 5.54 -2.30
C PHE A 128 11.05 4.61 -2.44
N GLU A 129 12.02 4.78 -1.55
CA GLU A 129 13.04 3.78 -1.30
C GLU A 129 12.45 2.77 -0.31
N LEU A 130 12.32 1.53 -0.76
CA LEU A 130 11.73 0.47 0.04
C LEU A 130 12.81 -0.25 0.85
N HIS A 131 12.47 -0.57 2.08
CA HIS A 131 13.27 -1.38 2.98
C HIS A 131 12.62 -2.75 3.18
N PRO A 132 13.42 -3.81 3.41
CA PRO A 132 12.91 -5.13 3.70
C PRO A 132 12.07 -5.11 4.98
N ASP A 133 10.86 -5.67 4.89
CA ASP A 133 9.94 -5.76 6.01
C ASP A 133 9.05 -7.01 5.87
N THR A 134 9.34 -8.01 6.68
CA THR A 134 8.59 -9.27 6.74
C THR A 134 7.35 -9.18 7.63
N THR A 135 7.17 -8.05 8.34
CA THR A 135 6.10 -7.87 9.34
C THR A 135 5.01 -6.91 8.93
N GLY A 136 5.18 -6.18 7.82
CA GLY A 136 4.23 -5.15 7.37
C GLY A 136 4.07 -4.01 8.38
N SER A 137 5.15 -3.68 9.08
CA SER A 137 5.25 -2.57 10.02
C SER A 137 5.71 -1.28 9.34
N LEU A 138 6.35 -1.36 8.16
CA LEU A 138 6.80 -0.20 7.40
C LEU A 138 5.69 0.32 6.48
N GLU A 139 5.16 1.49 6.82
CA GLU A 139 4.22 2.24 5.99
C GLU A 139 4.92 3.39 5.26
N TYR A 140 4.62 3.51 3.97
CA TYR A 140 5.10 4.57 3.09
C TYR A 140 3.95 5.56 2.81
N PRO A 141 3.88 6.71 3.50
CA PRO A 141 2.78 7.66 3.36
C PRO A 141 2.83 8.40 2.01
N VAL A 142 1.66 8.55 1.39
CA VAL A 142 1.49 9.24 0.11
C VAL A 142 1.07 10.70 0.35
N LYS A 143 1.61 11.61 -0.47
CA LYS A 143 1.37 13.07 -0.39
C LYS A 143 0.04 13.52 -1.01
#